data_AF-X0YVB6-F1
#
_entry.id   AF-X0YVB6-F1
#
_cell.length_a   1.000
_cell.length_b   1.000
_cell.length_c   1.000
_cell.angle_alpha   90.00
_cell.angle_beta   90.00
_cell.angle_gamma   90.00
#
_symmetry.space_group_name_H-M   'P 1'
#
loop_
_entity.id
_entity.type
_entity.pdbx_description
1 polymer ?
#
loop_
_entity_poly.entity_id
_entity_poly.type
_entity_poly.pdbx_seq_one_letter_code
_entity_poly.pdbx_strand_id
1 'polypeptide(L)'
;MALNFLNNGYFAGKVGIGTEGAVYQLTLGGNAVGSTEGLRINDPSNAAYGAHFSFSDTPNEVWIGGITNNTYNSAIGIYREATRSITIDASNEVGIGTVSPGYKLDVVGSIKASVQGRFASGSASTPSYSFDADSDSGMFRATTNALGFSTAATERMRITSAGNVGIGTTSPSYKLDVSDEIRMVGGLNMTAQTGTLYATDGALSYYSSTNGVYLNGAGANGWLRLNASGVQNDQNSINIYGSAGNYMNFRTANVTRLTINASGNAIFTGNVGIGTTSPQAKLQINDGNLYFKN
;
A
#
# COMPACT_ATOMS: atom_id res chain seq x y z
N MET A 1 -40.18 -47.20 40.70
CA MET A 1 -39.17 -47.44 41.74
C MET A 1 -38.63 -46.08 42.15
N ALA A 2 -39.22 -45.45 43.17
CA ALA A 2 -38.75 -44.18 43.70
C ALA A 2 -37.66 -44.49 44.72
N LEU A 3 -36.42 -44.09 44.43
CA LEU A 3 -35.29 -44.25 45.34
C LEU A 3 -35.38 -43.12 46.37
N ASN A 4 -35.92 -43.44 47.55
CA ASN A 4 -36.13 -42.48 48.63
C ASN A 4 -34.93 -42.57 49.59
N PHE A 5 -34.08 -41.55 49.61
CA PHE A 5 -32.88 -41.54 50.44
C PHE A 5 -33.16 -40.84 51.76
N LEU A 6 -33.34 -41.64 52.80
CA LEU A 6 -33.33 -41.18 54.18
C LEU A 6 -31.87 -41.19 54.66
N ASN A 7 -31.43 -40.05 55.21
CA ASN A 7 -30.32 -39.87 56.15
C ASN A 7 -29.03 -39.20 55.63
N ASN A 8 -28.58 -38.18 56.38
CA ASN A 8 -27.40 -37.33 56.19
C ASN A 8 -26.08 -38.07 56.55
N GLY A 9 -25.83 -39.24 55.98
CA GLY A 9 -24.60 -40.02 56.21
C GLY A 9 -23.76 -40.12 54.94
N TYR A 10 -22.49 -39.70 55.02
CA TYR A 10 -21.50 -39.85 53.95
C TYR A 10 -21.42 -41.30 53.43
N PHE A 11 -21.61 -41.50 52.13
CA PHE A 11 -21.44 -42.81 51.48
C PHE A 11 -19.95 -43.13 51.30
N ALA A 12 -19.45 -44.20 51.93
CA ALA A 12 -18.10 -44.73 51.73
C ALA A 12 -18.01 -45.85 50.66
N GLY A 13 -19.05 -46.03 49.85
CA GLY A 13 -19.15 -47.12 48.85
C GLY A 13 -18.89 -46.68 47.41
N LYS A 14 -18.28 -47.55 46.59
CA LYS A 14 -18.05 -47.33 45.16
C LYS A 14 -19.38 -47.40 44.40
N VAL A 15 -19.79 -46.34 43.71
CA VAL A 15 -21.00 -46.32 42.87
C VAL A 15 -20.60 -46.59 41.42
N GLY A 16 -20.94 -47.78 40.92
CA GLY A 16 -20.87 -48.12 39.50
C GLY A 16 -22.22 -47.90 38.84
N ILE A 17 -22.28 -47.11 37.77
CA ILE A 17 -23.46 -47.03 36.90
C ILE A 17 -23.13 -47.82 35.62
N GLY A 18 -23.69 -49.03 35.49
CA GLY A 18 -23.63 -49.82 34.24
C GLY A 18 -22.46 -50.81 34.07
N THR A 19 -21.75 -51.22 35.12
CA THR A 19 -20.67 -52.23 35.05
C THR A 19 -20.63 -53.09 36.32
N GLU A 20 -20.43 -54.41 36.18
CA GLU A 20 -20.31 -55.38 37.29
C GLU A 20 -18.92 -55.38 37.97
N GLY A 21 -18.04 -54.44 37.63
CA GLY A 21 -16.67 -54.35 38.17
C GLY A 21 -16.17 -52.92 38.35
N ALA A 22 -16.89 -52.08 39.09
CA ALA A 22 -16.52 -50.68 39.30
C ALA A 22 -15.24 -50.54 40.14
N VAL A 23 -14.13 -50.16 39.49
CA VAL A 23 -12.82 -49.98 40.15
C VAL A 23 -12.68 -48.59 40.80
N TYR A 24 -13.44 -47.60 40.34
CA TYR A 24 -13.33 -46.18 40.73
C TYR A 24 -14.63 -45.63 41.33
N GLN A 25 -14.52 -44.64 42.23
CA GLN A 25 -15.65 -43.88 42.77
C GLN A 25 -16.06 -42.77 41.79
N LEU A 26 -17.35 -42.67 41.46
CA LEU A 26 -17.93 -41.44 40.90
C LEU A 26 -18.09 -40.44 42.06
N THR A 27 -17.21 -39.44 42.12
CA THR A 27 -17.30 -38.36 43.10
C THR A 27 -18.09 -37.19 42.50
N LEU A 28 -19.31 -36.98 43.00
CA LEU A 28 -20.10 -35.76 42.82
C LEU A 28 -20.27 -35.18 44.23
N GLY A 29 -19.36 -34.30 44.65
CA GLY A 29 -19.30 -33.86 46.05
C GLY A 29 -18.96 -32.38 46.16
N GLY A 30 -19.81 -31.66 46.89
CA GLY A 30 -19.58 -30.28 47.29
C GLY A 30 -18.60 -30.13 48.44
N ASN A 31 -17.97 -28.96 48.45
CA ASN A 31 -17.35 -28.22 49.53
C ASN A 31 -16.33 -28.96 50.43
N ALA A 32 -15.06 -28.90 50.03
CA ALA A 32 -13.96 -28.68 50.97
C ALA A 32 -13.24 -27.38 50.58
N VAL A 33 -13.06 -26.50 51.56
CA VAL A 33 -12.62 -25.11 51.41
C VAL A 33 -11.31 -25.02 50.62
N GLY A 34 -11.39 -24.51 49.38
CA GLY A 34 -10.24 -24.07 48.59
C GLY A 34 -9.86 -24.87 47.34
N SER A 35 -10.67 -25.83 46.87
CA SER A 35 -10.45 -26.40 45.51
C SER A 35 -11.74 -26.80 44.81
N THR A 36 -11.84 -26.31 43.58
CA THR A 36 -12.92 -26.32 42.58
C THR A 36 -13.71 -27.63 42.47
N GLU A 37 -15.02 -27.53 42.65
CA GLU A 37 -16.00 -28.61 42.46
C GLU A 37 -16.10 -29.01 40.97
N GLY A 38 -16.05 -30.30 40.63
CA GLY A 38 -16.11 -30.74 39.23
C GLY A 38 -16.23 -32.24 39.00
N LEU A 39 -16.79 -32.62 37.84
CA LEU A 39 -16.82 -34.00 37.33
C LEU A 39 -15.50 -34.29 36.62
N ARG A 40 -14.67 -35.15 37.22
CA ARG A 40 -13.40 -35.64 36.63
C ARG A 40 -13.62 -36.98 35.93
N ILE A 41 -13.34 -37.05 34.63
CA ILE A 41 -13.28 -38.29 33.84
C ILE A 41 -11.79 -38.62 33.63
N ASN A 42 -11.28 -39.63 34.33
CA ASN A 42 -9.86 -40.02 34.23
C ASN A 42 -9.55 -40.76 32.93
N ASP A 43 -8.35 -40.54 32.38
CA ASP A 43 -7.77 -41.41 31.36
C ASP A 43 -7.35 -42.75 32.02
N PRO A 44 -7.92 -43.90 31.61
CA PRO A 44 -7.61 -45.18 32.22
C PRO A 44 -6.15 -45.64 32.00
N SER A 45 -5.42 -45.02 31.07
CA SER A 45 -4.03 -45.33 30.76
C SER A 45 -3.02 -44.47 31.52
N ASN A 46 -3.46 -43.36 32.13
CA ASN A 46 -2.57 -42.46 32.86
C ASN A 46 -3.33 -41.60 33.90
N ALA A 47 -3.06 -41.83 35.19
CA ALA A 47 -3.72 -41.13 36.31
C ALA A 47 -3.45 -39.61 36.36
N ALA A 48 -2.46 -39.12 35.61
CA ALA A 48 -2.16 -37.68 35.46
C ALA A 48 -3.02 -36.99 34.39
N TYR A 49 -3.69 -37.75 33.50
CA TYR A 49 -4.46 -37.22 32.39
C TYR A 49 -5.95 -37.58 32.51
N GLY A 50 -6.83 -36.70 32.05
CA GLY A 50 -8.28 -36.86 32.12
C GLY A 50 -9.01 -35.58 31.70
N ALA A 51 -10.28 -35.69 31.34
CA ALA A 51 -11.13 -34.54 31.06
C ALA A 51 -11.79 -34.06 32.36
N HIS A 52 -11.66 -32.77 32.68
CA HIS A 52 -12.30 -32.17 33.85
C HIS A 52 -13.37 -31.17 33.40
N PHE A 53 -14.57 -31.30 33.96
CA PHE A 53 -15.62 -30.28 33.90
C PHE A 53 -15.78 -29.71 35.30
N SER A 54 -15.32 -28.48 35.54
CA SER A 54 -15.37 -27.86 36.86
C SER A 54 -16.07 -26.50 36.83
N PHE A 55 -16.79 -26.19 37.89
CA PHE A 55 -17.39 -24.88 38.12
C PHE A 55 -16.55 -24.14 39.16
N SER A 56 -16.10 -22.93 38.84
CA SER A 56 -15.28 -22.10 39.74
C SER A 56 -16.11 -21.45 40.86
N ASP A 57 -15.46 -21.21 42.01
CA ASP A 57 -16.02 -20.58 43.21
C ASP A 57 -16.22 -19.04 43.04
N THR A 58 -15.90 -18.48 41.86
CA THR A 58 -16.19 -17.09 41.44
C THR A 58 -17.23 -17.07 40.31
N PRO A 59 -18.14 -16.09 40.23
CA PRO A 59 -19.38 -16.27 39.48
C PRO A 59 -19.15 -16.38 37.97
N ASN A 60 -19.68 -17.47 37.40
CA ASN A 60 -20.00 -17.70 35.97
C ASN A 60 -18.88 -18.19 35.03
N GLU A 61 -18.01 -19.12 35.45
CA GLU A 61 -17.05 -19.75 34.53
C GLU A 61 -17.06 -21.29 34.58
N VAL A 62 -17.13 -21.91 33.41
CA VAL A 62 -17.07 -23.37 33.20
C VAL A 62 -15.69 -23.73 32.67
N TRP A 63 -14.95 -24.56 33.39
CA TRP A 63 -13.62 -25.00 32.99
C TRP A 63 -13.73 -26.33 32.23
N ILE A 64 -13.16 -26.39 31.02
CA ILE A 64 -13.05 -27.60 30.18
C ILE A 64 -11.57 -27.81 29.82
N GLY A 65 -10.85 -28.64 30.59
CA GLY A 65 -9.39 -28.88 30.43
C GLY A 65 -8.71 -29.39 31.71
N GLY A 66 -7.57 -30.10 31.57
CA GLY A 66 -6.92 -30.95 32.61
C GLY A 66 -6.35 -30.25 33.86
N ILE A 67 -5.89 -31.07 34.83
CA ILE A 67 -5.53 -30.65 36.21
C ILE A 67 -4.12 -30.05 36.33
N THR A 68 -4.07 -29.05 37.20
CA THR A 68 -2.96 -28.32 37.83
C THR A 68 -1.62 -29.08 38.00
N ASN A 69 -0.67 -28.68 37.16
CA ASN A 69 0.74 -28.51 37.51
C ASN A 69 1.11 -27.15 36.89
N ASN A 70 1.75 -26.27 37.66
CA ASN A 70 2.04 -24.86 37.33
C ASN A 70 3.05 -24.66 36.18
N THR A 71 2.98 -25.47 35.13
CA THR A 71 3.81 -25.35 33.93
C THR A 71 3.00 -25.34 32.63
N TYR A 72 1.76 -25.89 32.56
CA TYR A 72 0.96 -25.87 31.31
C TYR A 72 -0.58 -25.85 31.48
N ASN A 73 -1.15 -24.76 30.98
CA ASN A 73 -2.45 -24.46 30.32
C ASN A 73 -3.81 -24.85 30.91
N SER A 74 -4.62 -23.82 31.16
CA SER A 74 -6.07 -23.82 30.93
C SER A 74 -6.37 -23.85 29.41
N ALA A 75 -6.18 -25.00 28.75
CA ALA A 75 -6.39 -25.14 27.30
C ALA A 75 -7.69 -25.87 26.97
N ILE A 76 -8.66 -25.17 26.37
CA ILE A 76 -9.61 -25.82 25.47
C ILE A 76 -8.79 -26.28 24.25
N GLY A 77 -8.34 -27.54 24.28
CA GLY A 77 -7.74 -28.20 23.12
C GLY A 77 -8.81 -28.97 22.36
N ILE A 78 -9.15 -28.56 21.14
CA ILE A 78 -9.98 -29.37 20.23
C ILE A 78 -9.02 -30.21 19.39
N TYR A 79 -9.02 -31.52 19.60
CA TYR A 79 -8.12 -32.46 18.92
C TYR A 79 -8.76 -33.01 17.63
N ARG A 80 -7.96 -33.10 16.56
CA ARG A 80 -8.26 -33.98 15.41
C ARG A 80 -7.02 -34.79 15.06
N GLU A 81 -7.13 -36.10 15.23
CA GLU A 81 -6.33 -37.23 14.70
C GLU A 81 -4.78 -37.22 14.75
N ALA A 82 -4.11 -36.13 15.16
CA ALA A 82 -2.68 -36.09 15.58
C ALA A 82 -2.21 -34.70 16.07
N THR A 83 -2.96 -33.61 15.78
CA THR A 83 -2.56 -32.23 16.12
C THR A 83 -3.70 -31.45 16.78
N ARG A 84 -3.36 -30.42 17.56
CA ARG A 84 -4.37 -29.54 18.19
C ARG A 84 -4.92 -28.60 17.11
N SER A 85 -6.24 -28.58 16.94
CA SER A 85 -6.91 -27.65 16.02
C SER A 85 -6.95 -26.23 16.59
N ILE A 86 -7.15 -26.09 17.90
CA ILE A 86 -7.05 -24.83 18.64
C ILE A 86 -6.22 -25.09 19.91
N THR A 87 -5.29 -24.20 20.20
CA THR A 87 -4.41 -24.21 21.39
C THR A 87 -4.51 -22.86 22.10
N ILE A 88 -4.54 -22.85 23.43
CA ILE A 88 -4.23 -21.67 24.23
C ILE A 88 -3.01 -22.03 25.07
N ASP A 89 -1.92 -21.28 24.94
CA ASP A 89 -0.64 -21.58 25.58
C ASP A 89 -0.48 -20.94 26.98
N ALA A 90 0.66 -21.17 27.63
CA ALA A 90 0.94 -20.67 28.98
C ALA A 90 1.18 -19.15 29.02
N SER A 91 1.44 -18.53 27.86
CA SER A 91 1.60 -17.09 27.65
C SER A 91 0.27 -16.40 27.30
N ASN A 92 -0.85 -17.13 27.39
CA ASN A 92 -2.20 -16.72 27.00
C ASN A 92 -2.33 -16.40 25.50
N GLU A 93 -1.64 -17.15 24.66
CA GLU A 93 -1.64 -17.00 23.20
C GLU A 93 -2.52 -18.07 22.56
N VAL A 94 -3.36 -17.66 21.61
CA VAL A 94 -4.31 -18.55 20.92
C VAL A 94 -3.71 -18.99 19.59
N GLY A 95 -3.41 -20.28 19.46
CA GLY A 95 -3.04 -20.92 18.21
C GLY A 95 -4.24 -21.59 17.52
N ILE A 96 -4.42 -21.39 16.22
CA ILE A 96 -5.34 -22.18 15.38
C ILE A 96 -4.50 -22.89 14.32
N GLY A 97 -4.48 -24.22 14.35
CA GLY A 97 -3.58 -25.02 13.51
C GLY A 97 -2.11 -25.02 13.94
N THR A 98 -1.78 -24.42 15.09
CA THR A 98 -0.45 -24.46 15.73
C THR A 98 -0.55 -24.77 17.23
N VAL A 99 0.50 -25.36 17.78
CA VAL A 99 0.65 -25.67 19.22
C VAL A 99 1.66 -24.76 19.93
N SER A 100 2.37 -23.93 19.15
CA SER A 100 3.39 -23.00 19.62
C SER A 100 3.11 -21.66 18.91
N PRO A 101 2.05 -20.95 19.31
CA PRO A 101 1.76 -19.63 18.75
C PRO A 101 2.96 -18.69 18.95
N GLY A 102 3.28 -17.88 17.94
CA GLY A 102 4.29 -16.81 18.04
C GLY A 102 3.71 -15.42 18.36
N TYR A 103 2.38 -15.32 18.41
CA TYR A 103 1.62 -14.09 18.61
C TYR A 103 0.38 -14.36 19.45
N LYS A 104 -0.21 -13.30 20.05
CA LYS A 104 -1.46 -13.40 20.83
C LYS A 104 -2.58 -14.16 20.14
N LEU A 105 -2.68 -14.04 18.82
CA LEU A 105 -3.48 -14.91 17.97
C LEU A 105 -2.61 -15.32 16.77
N ASP A 106 -2.29 -16.60 16.67
CA ASP A 106 -1.51 -17.18 15.58
C ASP A 106 -2.37 -18.21 14.86
N VAL A 107 -2.58 -18.01 13.55
CA VAL A 107 -3.44 -18.86 12.74
C VAL A 107 -2.63 -19.39 11.57
N VAL A 108 -2.40 -20.70 11.57
CA VAL A 108 -1.83 -21.40 10.42
C VAL A 108 -2.94 -21.60 9.39
N GLY A 109 -3.09 -20.64 8.49
CA GLY A 109 -4.09 -20.66 7.43
C GLY A 109 -4.71 -19.29 7.14
N SER A 110 -5.66 -19.26 6.22
CA SER A 110 -6.36 -18.01 5.87
C SER A 110 -7.43 -17.65 6.90
N ILE A 111 -7.50 -16.36 7.26
CA ILE A 111 -8.54 -15.80 8.12
C ILE A 111 -9.56 -15.04 7.26
N LYS A 112 -10.86 -15.29 7.48
CA LYS A 112 -11.95 -14.52 6.85
C LYS A 112 -12.70 -13.71 7.91
N ALA A 113 -12.70 -12.38 7.78
CA ALA A 113 -13.58 -11.50 8.55
C ALA A 113 -14.80 -11.13 7.70
N SER A 114 -16.01 -11.46 8.16
CA SER A 114 -17.26 -11.22 7.39
C SER A 114 -17.67 -9.74 7.28
N VAL A 115 -17.07 -8.86 8.08
CA VAL A 115 -17.38 -7.42 8.09
C VAL A 115 -16.10 -6.60 7.98
N GLN A 116 -15.26 -6.58 9.01
CA GLN A 116 -14.01 -5.82 9.02
C GLN A 116 -13.00 -6.41 9.99
N GLY A 117 -11.71 -6.36 9.62
CA GLY A 117 -10.60 -6.43 10.58
C GLY A 117 -10.35 -5.04 11.15
N ARG A 118 -10.28 -4.91 12.48
CA ARG A 118 -9.93 -3.64 13.14
C ARG A 118 -8.57 -3.80 13.78
N PHE A 119 -7.63 -2.96 13.36
CA PHE A 119 -6.29 -2.90 13.90
C PHE A 119 -6.04 -1.50 14.50
N ALA A 120 -5.01 -1.39 15.35
CA ALA A 120 -4.54 -0.09 15.82
C ALA A 120 -4.08 0.80 14.66
N SER A 121 -3.80 2.08 14.93
CA SER A 121 -3.33 3.00 13.88
C SER A 121 -2.03 2.53 13.24
N GLY A 122 -1.10 2.00 14.04
CA GLY A 122 0.28 1.75 13.62
C GLY A 122 1.04 3.04 13.37
N SER A 123 2.24 2.89 12.82
CA SER A 123 3.11 3.98 12.37
C SER A 123 3.93 3.52 11.16
N ALA A 124 4.77 4.39 10.59
CA ALA A 124 5.67 3.99 9.51
C ALA A 124 6.71 2.93 9.95
N SER A 125 7.12 2.92 11.22
CA SER A 125 8.07 1.93 11.75
C SER A 125 7.39 0.65 12.25
N THR A 126 6.09 0.70 12.51
CA THR A 126 5.27 -0.42 12.99
C THR A 126 3.87 -0.36 12.38
N PRO A 127 3.74 -0.64 11.06
CA PRO A 127 2.44 -0.63 10.41
C PRO A 127 1.49 -1.67 11.01
N SER A 128 0.19 -1.35 11.03
CA SER A 128 -0.81 -2.21 11.67
C SER A 128 -1.24 -3.39 10.80
N TYR A 129 -1.01 -3.31 9.49
CA TYR A 129 -0.96 -4.43 8.59
C TYR A 129 0.48 -4.56 8.09
N SER A 130 1.15 -5.65 8.46
CA SER A 130 2.56 -5.92 8.15
C SER A 130 2.73 -7.38 7.73
N PHE A 131 3.97 -7.78 7.44
CA PHE A 131 4.30 -9.15 7.07
C PHE A 131 5.09 -9.82 8.17
N ASP A 132 4.97 -11.15 8.27
CA ASP A 132 5.82 -11.94 9.15
C ASP A 132 7.29 -11.74 8.79
N ALA A 133 8.15 -11.64 9.80
CA ALA A 133 9.58 -11.28 9.69
C ALA A 133 9.92 -9.89 9.06
N ASP A 134 8.93 -9.11 8.61
CA ASP A 134 9.10 -7.74 8.11
C ASP A 134 8.04 -6.83 8.76
N SER A 135 8.31 -6.48 10.01
CA SER A 135 7.38 -5.71 10.84
C SER A 135 7.33 -4.23 10.51
N ASP A 136 8.21 -3.74 9.63
CA ASP A 136 8.34 -2.31 9.30
C ASP A 136 7.83 -1.95 7.88
N SER A 137 7.48 -2.97 7.09
CA SER A 137 6.86 -2.82 5.78
C SER A 137 5.38 -3.16 5.84
N GLY A 138 4.53 -2.27 5.33
CA GLY A 138 3.08 -2.47 5.40
C GLY A 138 2.22 -1.24 5.24
N MET A 139 1.02 -1.29 5.80
CA MET A 139 -0.02 -0.28 5.73
C MET A 139 -0.45 0.17 7.13
N PHE A 140 -0.63 1.48 7.32
CA PHE A 140 -0.99 2.08 8.60
C PHE A 140 -1.90 3.30 8.42
N ARG A 141 -2.56 3.72 9.51
CA ARG A 141 -3.34 4.97 9.53
C ARG A 141 -2.43 6.11 9.96
N ALA A 142 -1.92 6.88 8.99
CA ALA A 142 -0.94 7.94 9.24
C ALA A 142 -1.50 9.09 10.11
N THR A 143 -2.73 9.51 9.81
CA THR A 143 -3.50 10.48 10.61
C THR A 143 -5.00 10.18 10.45
N THR A 144 -5.87 10.99 11.04
CA THR A 144 -7.32 10.85 10.87
C THR A 144 -7.69 10.86 9.39
N ASN A 145 -8.34 9.79 8.93
CA ASN A 145 -8.77 9.59 7.54
C ASN A 145 -7.62 9.62 6.51
N ALA A 146 -6.37 9.33 6.91
CA ALA A 146 -5.24 9.21 6.01
C ALA A 146 -4.61 7.81 6.07
N LEU A 147 -4.33 7.24 4.90
CA LEU A 147 -3.72 5.93 4.74
C LEU A 147 -2.24 6.10 4.36
N GLY A 148 -1.35 5.42 5.07
CA GLY A 148 0.09 5.42 4.80
C GLY A 148 0.58 4.03 4.43
N PHE A 149 1.61 3.99 3.59
CA PHE A 149 2.35 2.79 3.22
C PHE A 149 3.82 2.98 3.56
N SER A 150 4.44 1.99 4.20
CA SER A 150 5.83 2.03 4.62
C SER A 150 6.63 0.83 4.10
N THR A 151 7.94 1.06 3.92
CA THR A 151 8.95 0.01 3.82
C THR A 151 10.23 0.47 4.51
N ALA A 152 10.96 -0.45 5.16
CA ALA A 152 12.16 -0.14 5.93
C ALA A 152 11.93 1.02 6.92
N ALA A 153 10.85 0.92 7.69
CA ALA A 153 10.42 1.88 8.71
C ALA A 153 10.14 3.32 8.22
N THR A 154 10.04 3.54 6.91
CA THR A 154 9.86 4.88 6.30
C THR A 154 8.58 4.92 5.48
N GLU A 155 7.78 5.98 5.66
CA GLU A 155 6.59 6.22 4.85
C GLU A 155 6.98 6.55 3.41
N ARG A 156 6.48 5.77 2.46
CA ARG A 156 6.78 5.89 1.03
C ARG A 156 5.64 6.52 0.24
N MET A 157 4.41 6.29 0.69
CA MET A 157 3.20 6.80 0.03
C MET A 157 2.14 7.13 1.07
N ARG A 158 1.43 8.25 0.86
CA ARG A 158 0.29 8.68 1.67
C ARG A 158 -0.92 9.00 0.80
N ILE A 159 -2.11 8.60 1.24
CA ILE A 159 -3.39 9.13 0.75
C ILE A 159 -4.03 9.93 1.88
N THR A 160 -4.20 11.24 1.69
CA THR A 160 -4.77 12.12 2.72
C THR A 160 -6.30 12.06 2.73
N SER A 161 -6.92 12.63 3.77
CA SER A 161 -8.37 12.80 3.88
C SER A 161 -8.98 13.66 2.76
N ALA A 162 -8.18 14.50 2.10
CA ALA A 162 -8.58 15.29 0.92
C ALA A 162 -8.50 14.48 -0.40
N GLY A 163 -8.06 13.22 -0.33
CA GLY A 163 -7.82 12.35 -1.48
C GLY A 163 -6.59 12.76 -2.30
N ASN A 164 -5.59 13.39 -1.66
CA ASN A 164 -4.31 13.66 -2.30
C ASN A 164 -3.36 12.49 -2.07
N VAL A 165 -2.66 12.08 -3.13
CA VAL A 165 -1.65 11.04 -3.09
C VAL A 165 -0.27 11.67 -3.05
N GLY A 166 0.49 11.43 -1.98
CA GLY A 166 1.90 11.76 -1.87
C GLY A 166 2.76 10.52 -2.11
N ILE A 167 3.84 10.64 -2.89
CA ILE A 167 4.90 9.64 -3.03
C ILE A 167 6.21 10.30 -2.60
N GLY A 168 6.87 9.76 -1.58
CA GLY A 168 8.05 10.36 -0.95
C GLY A 168 7.78 11.63 -0.13
N THR A 169 6.53 12.08 -0.05
CA THR A 169 6.10 13.22 0.78
C THR A 169 4.92 12.87 1.67
N THR A 170 4.94 13.37 2.90
CA THR A 170 3.85 13.23 3.88
C THR A 170 2.80 14.35 3.78
N SER A 171 3.08 15.39 3.00
CA SER A 171 2.27 16.61 2.94
C SER A 171 1.95 16.98 1.48
N PRO A 172 1.25 16.11 0.73
CA PRO A 172 0.97 16.36 -0.68
C PRO A 172 0.06 17.58 -0.87
N SER A 173 0.55 18.58 -1.62
CA SER A 173 -0.17 19.83 -1.91
C SER A 173 -1.10 19.72 -3.12
N TYR A 174 -0.92 18.67 -3.93
CA TYR A 174 -1.69 18.38 -5.14
C TYR A 174 -2.32 16.99 -5.09
N LYS A 175 -3.21 16.68 -6.05
CA LYS A 175 -3.88 15.38 -6.14
C LYS A 175 -2.89 14.22 -6.28
N LEU A 176 -1.80 14.44 -6.99
CA LEU A 176 -0.62 13.59 -7.00
C LEU A 176 0.58 14.51 -6.79
N ASP A 177 1.37 14.23 -5.75
CA ASP A 177 2.57 14.98 -5.37
C ASP A 177 3.72 13.99 -5.16
N VAL A 178 4.81 14.16 -5.89
CA VAL A 178 5.97 13.26 -5.87
C VAL A 178 7.19 14.10 -5.54
N SER A 179 7.90 13.78 -4.45
CA SER A 179 9.05 14.57 -3.98
C SER A 179 10.31 14.45 -4.86
N ASP A 180 10.32 13.51 -5.81
CA ASP A 180 11.47 13.11 -6.61
C ASP A 180 11.09 12.84 -8.08
N GLU A 181 11.90 12.05 -8.79
CA GLU A 181 11.75 11.77 -10.21
C GLU A 181 10.62 10.76 -10.51
N ILE A 182 9.90 11.01 -11.61
CA ILE A 182 8.92 10.10 -12.18
C ILE A 182 9.48 9.54 -13.50
N ARG A 183 9.70 8.22 -13.55
CA ARG A 183 10.04 7.52 -14.80
C ARG A 183 8.77 7.09 -15.55
N MET A 184 8.55 7.64 -16.73
CA MET A 184 7.41 7.28 -17.59
C MET A 184 7.88 6.53 -18.85
N VAL A 185 7.61 5.24 -18.91
CA VAL A 185 7.92 4.40 -20.09
C VAL A 185 6.73 4.46 -21.04
N GLY A 186 6.94 4.87 -22.30
CA GLY A 186 5.88 5.07 -23.29
C GLY A 186 5.34 6.51 -23.39
N GLY A 187 5.92 7.45 -22.63
CA GLY A 187 5.58 8.87 -22.65
C GLY A 187 4.49 9.26 -21.64
N LEU A 188 4.22 10.56 -21.58
CA LEU A 188 3.25 11.18 -20.70
C LEU A 188 2.11 11.80 -21.53
N ASN A 189 0.90 11.29 -21.38
CA ASN A 189 -0.30 11.90 -21.98
C ASN A 189 -1.00 12.80 -20.94
N MET A 190 -0.88 14.11 -21.10
CA MET A 190 -1.54 15.10 -20.25
C MET A 190 -2.69 15.76 -21.01
N THR A 191 -3.92 15.55 -20.54
CA THR A 191 -5.09 16.31 -20.99
C THR A 191 -5.35 17.42 -19.98
N ALA A 192 -5.09 18.65 -20.36
CA ALA A 192 -5.44 19.79 -19.53
C ALA A 192 -6.62 20.55 -20.10
N GLN A 193 -7.65 20.80 -19.29
CA GLN A 193 -8.76 21.66 -19.68
C GLN A 193 -8.36 23.15 -19.72
N THR A 194 -7.34 23.55 -18.94
CA THR A 194 -6.93 24.97 -18.83
C THR A 194 -5.44 25.22 -18.54
N GLY A 195 -4.63 24.21 -18.18
CA GLY A 195 -3.24 24.39 -17.73
C GLY A 195 -2.22 23.66 -18.60
N THR A 196 -1.26 24.36 -19.21
CA THR A 196 -0.14 23.70 -19.89
C THR A 196 0.79 23.00 -18.90
N LEU A 197 1.72 22.18 -19.41
CA LEU A 197 2.86 21.70 -18.63
C LEU A 197 3.75 22.90 -18.27
N TYR A 198 3.79 23.28 -16.99
CA TYR A 198 4.62 24.36 -16.47
C TYR A 198 5.72 23.77 -15.57
N ALA A 199 6.96 24.20 -15.76
CA ALA A 199 8.05 23.95 -14.82
C ALA A 199 8.32 25.24 -14.04
N THR A 200 8.17 25.21 -12.71
CA THR A 200 8.27 26.41 -11.85
C THR A 200 9.67 27.02 -11.85
N ASP A 201 10.72 26.17 -11.90
CA ASP A 201 12.12 26.58 -11.77
C ASP A 201 13.03 26.01 -12.89
N GLY A 202 12.49 25.64 -14.05
CA GLY A 202 13.28 25.01 -15.12
C GLY A 202 12.69 25.09 -16.53
N ALA A 203 13.48 24.71 -17.52
CA ALA A 203 13.01 24.53 -18.89
C ALA A 203 12.31 23.17 -19.03
N LEU A 204 11.21 23.11 -19.79
CA LEU A 204 10.69 21.84 -20.31
C LEU A 204 11.71 21.27 -21.30
N SER A 205 12.63 20.42 -20.80
CA SER A 205 13.73 19.86 -21.57
C SER A 205 13.41 18.42 -21.99
N TYR A 206 13.40 18.15 -23.30
CA TYR A 206 13.23 16.82 -23.86
C TYR A 206 14.57 16.36 -24.45
N TYR A 207 15.18 15.34 -23.85
CA TYR A 207 16.44 14.76 -24.31
C TYR A 207 16.17 13.37 -24.89
N SER A 208 16.14 13.26 -26.21
CA SER A 208 16.01 11.97 -26.91
C SER A 208 17.04 11.88 -28.04
N SER A 209 17.68 10.72 -28.16
CA SER A 209 18.63 10.42 -29.24
C SER A 209 17.96 10.14 -30.58
N THR A 210 16.63 9.94 -30.59
CA THR A 210 15.88 9.50 -31.78
C THR A 210 14.63 10.33 -32.07
N ASN A 211 14.18 11.21 -31.17
CA ASN A 211 12.96 12.01 -31.33
C ASN A 211 13.18 13.49 -31.01
N GLY A 212 12.47 14.38 -31.70
CA GLY A 212 12.32 15.79 -31.32
C GLY A 212 11.03 16.05 -30.56
N VAL A 213 10.87 17.25 -29.99
CA VAL A 213 9.58 17.69 -29.42
C VAL A 213 8.60 17.94 -30.57
N TYR A 214 7.59 17.08 -30.72
CA TYR A 214 6.50 17.27 -31.66
C TYR A 214 5.41 18.15 -31.03
N LEU A 215 5.46 19.46 -31.28
CA LEU A 215 4.41 20.41 -30.88
C LEU A 215 3.33 20.46 -31.96
N ASN A 216 2.51 19.42 -32.06
CA ASN A 216 1.36 19.40 -32.97
C ASN A 216 0.12 19.93 -32.22
N GLY A 217 -0.39 21.11 -32.60
CA GLY A 217 -1.68 21.55 -32.09
C GLY A 217 -2.79 20.80 -32.81
N ALA A 218 -3.58 20.01 -32.09
CA ALA A 218 -4.77 19.39 -32.65
C ALA A 218 -5.74 20.46 -33.20
N GLY A 219 -6.19 20.31 -34.46
CA GLY A 219 -7.13 21.21 -35.13
C GLY A 219 -6.49 22.18 -36.15
N ALA A 220 -7.31 22.80 -37.00
CA ALA A 220 -6.90 23.60 -38.17
C ALA A 220 -6.03 24.84 -37.88
N ASN A 221 -5.71 25.13 -36.61
CA ASN A 221 -5.04 26.37 -36.17
C ASN A 221 -3.98 26.15 -35.06
N GLY A 222 -3.38 24.96 -34.96
CA GLY A 222 -2.34 24.68 -33.98
C GLY A 222 -1.05 25.45 -34.22
N TRP A 223 -0.85 26.59 -33.54
CA TRP A 223 0.42 27.34 -33.57
C TRP A 223 1.23 27.07 -32.31
N LEU A 224 2.56 26.97 -32.46
CA LEU A 224 3.50 27.09 -31.35
C LEU A 224 3.41 28.52 -30.78
N ARG A 225 2.68 28.69 -29.66
CA ARG A 225 2.61 29.97 -28.93
C ARG A 225 3.75 30.03 -27.91
N LEU A 226 4.76 30.85 -28.19
CA LEU A 226 5.89 31.12 -27.28
C LEU A 226 5.73 32.52 -26.66
N ASN A 227 4.55 32.79 -26.11
CA ASN A 227 4.24 34.07 -25.48
C ASN A 227 4.38 33.93 -23.96
N ALA A 228 5.47 34.43 -23.39
CA ALA A 228 5.60 34.60 -21.94
C ALA A 228 4.95 35.94 -21.54
N SER A 229 4.04 35.96 -20.56
CA SER A 229 3.52 37.22 -20.00
C SER A 229 4.36 37.60 -18.78
N GLY A 230 5.13 38.69 -18.83
CA GLY A 230 5.93 39.18 -17.70
C GLY A 230 6.81 40.38 -18.04
N VAL A 231 7.22 41.14 -17.02
CA VAL A 231 7.92 42.44 -17.09
C VAL A 231 9.40 42.33 -17.54
N GLN A 232 9.91 41.12 -17.83
CA GLN A 232 11.31 40.82 -18.16
C GLN A 232 11.51 40.38 -19.63
N ASN A 233 10.57 40.73 -20.51
CA ASN A 233 10.44 40.11 -21.84
C ASN A 233 11.38 40.59 -22.95
N ASP A 234 12.37 41.42 -22.64
CA ASP A 234 13.36 41.88 -23.64
C ASP A 234 14.37 40.76 -24.02
N GLN A 235 14.17 39.52 -23.54
CA GLN A 235 15.04 38.36 -23.74
C GLN A 235 14.36 37.15 -24.41
N ASN A 236 13.13 37.27 -24.91
CA ASN A 236 12.41 36.20 -25.62
C ASN A 236 13.04 35.88 -26.99
N SER A 237 14.20 35.24 -26.95
CA SER A 237 14.83 34.64 -28.12
C SER A 237 14.40 33.19 -28.23
N ILE A 238 13.83 32.82 -29.38
CA ILE A 238 13.76 31.40 -29.76
C ILE A 238 15.17 31.03 -30.20
N ASN A 239 15.99 30.54 -29.26
CA ASN A 239 17.33 30.06 -29.56
C ASN A 239 17.22 28.71 -30.28
N ILE A 240 17.11 28.77 -31.60
CA ILE A 240 17.25 27.62 -32.47
C ILE A 240 18.75 27.56 -32.82
N TYR A 241 19.45 26.56 -32.32
CA TYR A 241 20.85 26.31 -32.68
C TYR A 241 21.02 24.86 -33.09
N GLY A 242 21.80 24.65 -34.14
CA GLY A 242 22.31 23.33 -34.50
C GLY A 242 23.67 23.11 -33.86
N SER A 243 24.08 21.85 -33.67
CA SER A 243 25.49 21.51 -33.42
C SER A 243 26.38 22.01 -34.57
N ALA A 244 27.70 22.08 -34.37
CA ALA A 244 28.63 22.43 -35.43
C ALA A 244 28.40 21.55 -36.68
N GLY A 245 28.14 22.18 -37.83
CA GLY A 245 27.80 21.51 -39.08
C GLY A 245 26.29 21.31 -39.35
N ASN A 246 25.42 21.64 -38.39
CA ASN A 246 23.96 21.55 -38.57
C ASN A 246 23.38 22.84 -39.20
N TYR A 247 22.23 22.67 -39.85
CA TYR A 247 21.47 23.76 -40.49
C TYR A 247 20.15 23.99 -39.76
N MET A 248 19.68 25.24 -39.73
CA MET A 248 18.29 25.56 -39.39
C MET A 248 17.46 25.62 -40.67
N ASN A 249 16.49 24.72 -40.84
CA ASN A 249 15.65 24.64 -42.03
C ASN A 249 14.21 25.07 -41.74
N PHE A 250 13.71 26.01 -42.53
CA PHE A 250 12.29 26.33 -42.61
C PHE A 250 11.72 25.64 -43.85
N ARG A 251 10.80 24.69 -43.67
CA ARG A 251 10.22 23.89 -44.75
C ARG A 251 8.72 24.17 -44.88
N THR A 252 8.20 24.16 -46.11
CA THR A 252 6.76 24.12 -46.37
C THR A 252 6.47 23.05 -47.41
N ALA A 253 5.43 22.23 -47.16
CA ALA A 253 5.10 21.05 -47.96
C ALA A 253 6.31 20.13 -48.20
N ASN A 254 7.09 19.85 -47.14
CA ASN A 254 8.34 19.06 -47.18
C ASN A 254 9.52 19.66 -47.99
N VAL A 255 9.37 20.84 -48.56
CA VAL A 255 10.43 21.54 -49.32
C VAL A 255 11.09 22.61 -48.44
N THR A 256 12.42 22.57 -48.32
CA THR A 256 13.20 23.63 -47.65
C THR A 256 13.10 24.95 -48.41
N ARG A 257 12.67 26.01 -47.71
CA ARG A 257 12.49 27.37 -48.26
C ARG A 257 13.58 28.34 -47.80
N LEU A 258 13.97 28.23 -46.53
CA LEU A 258 15.08 28.97 -45.95
C LEU A 258 15.97 28.00 -45.17
N THR A 259 17.28 28.09 -45.40
CA THR A 259 18.31 27.44 -44.58
C THR A 259 19.18 28.50 -43.94
N ILE A 260 19.38 28.46 -42.62
CA ILE A 260 20.48 29.20 -41.98
C ILE A 260 21.57 28.17 -41.70
N ASN A 261 22.73 28.33 -42.32
CA ASN A 261 23.84 27.38 -42.18
C ASN A 261 24.77 27.73 -41.01
N ALA A 262 25.69 26.82 -40.68
CA ALA A 262 26.66 27.00 -39.60
C ALA A 262 27.63 28.19 -39.82
N SER A 263 27.75 28.68 -41.06
CA SER A 263 28.54 29.87 -41.41
C SER A 263 27.75 31.18 -41.23
N GLY A 264 26.48 31.11 -40.80
CA GLY A 264 25.61 32.27 -40.63
C GLY A 264 24.90 32.73 -41.91
N ASN A 265 25.03 32.00 -43.02
CA ASN A 265 24.38 32.37 -44.28
C ASN A 265 22.89 31.99 -44.25
N ALA A 266 22.03 32.94 -44.63
CA ALA A 266 20.63 32.68 -44.96
C ALA A 266 20.50 32.33 -46.46
N ILE A 267 20.05 31.11 -46.76
CA ILE A 267 19.92 30.57 -48.12
C ILE A 267 18.44 30.41 -48.42
N PHE A 268 17.94 31.18 -49.39
CA PHE A 268 16.57 31.10 -49.88
C PHE A 268 16.52 30.29 -51.18
N THR A 269 15.69 29.26 -51.23
CA THR A 269 15.52 28.44 -52.46
C THR A 269 14.54 29.08 -53.45
N GLY A 270 13.60 29.88 -52.93
CA GLY A 270 12.63 30.66 -53.70
C GLY A 270 13.03 32.11 -53.92
N ASN A 271 12.08 32.90 -54.41
CA ASN A 271 12.20 34.35 -54.51
C ASN A 271 11.97 35.01 -53.14
N VAL A 272 12.76 36.03 -52.82
CA VAL A 272 12.63 36.86 -51.62
C VAL A 272 11.97 38.18 -52.00
N GLY A 273 10.79 38.45 -51.43
CA GLY A 273 10.09 39.72 -51.57
C GLY A 273 10.25 40.57 -50.32
N ILE A 274 10.66 41.83 -50.48
CA ILE A 274 10.61 42.86 -49.43
C ILE A 274 9.57 43.89 -49.88
N GLY A 275 8.48 44.03 -49.11
CA GLY A 275 7.35 44.89 -49.48
C GLY A 275 6.44 44.34 -50.58
N THR A 276 6.59 43.07 -50.96
CA THR A 276 5.73 42.39 -51.97
C THR A 276 5.39 40.96 -51.54
N THR A 277 4.18 40.51 -51.86
CA THR A 277 3.71 39.13 -51.62
C THR A 277 3.94 38.20 -52.81
N SER A 278 4.28 38.74 -53.97
CA SER A 278 4.44 37.98 -55.23
C SER A 278 5.73 38.38 -55.95
N PRO A 279 6.90 38.07 -55.39
CA PRO A 279 8.18 38.44 -55.98
C PRO A 279 8.40 37.76 -57.34
N GLN A 280 8.63 38.55 -58.39
CA GLN A 280 8.81 38.09 -59.78
C GLN A 280 10.27 37.74 -60.12
N ALA A 281 11.20 38.09 -59.24
CA ALA A 281 12.63 37.81 -59.36
C ALA A 281 13.19 37.26 -58.03
N LYS A 282 14.42 36.74 -58.04
CA LYS A 282 15.06 36.12 -56.86
C LYS A 282 15.12 37.03 -55.64
N LEU A 283 15.31 38.33 -55.86
CA LEU A 283 15.14 39.38 -54.86
C LEU A 283 14.33 40.51 -55.50
N GLN A 284 13.18 40.85 -54.93
CA GLN A 284 12.38 42.01 -55.31
C GLN A 284 12.14 42.90 -54.09
N ILE A 285 12.42 44.19 -54.23
CA ILE A 285 12.14 45.22 -53.24
C ILE A 285 11.10 46.16 -53.87
N ASN A 286 9.93 46.27 -53.26
CA ASN A 286 8.90 47.22 -53.68
C ASN A 286 8.91 48.43 -52.74
N ASP A 287 8.94 49.64 -53.32
CA ASP A 287 8.90 50.92 -52.58
C ASP A 287 9.95 51.05 -51.45
N GLY A 288 11.20 50.66 -51.73
CA GLY A 288 12.31 50.75 -50.77
C GLY A 288 13.70 50.82 -51.42
N ASN A 289 14.69 51.26 -50.65
CA ASN A 289 16.08 51.37 -51.10
C ASN A 289 16.87 50.08 -50.81
N LEU A 290 17.77 49.72 -51.72
CA LEU A 290 18.82 48.75 -51.45
C LEU A 290 20.10 49.51 -51.11
N TYR A 291 20.60 49.35 -49.89
CA TYR A 291 21.84 49.96 -49.43
C TYR A 291 22.97 48.94 -49.47
N PHE A 292 23.93 49.14 -50.37
CA PHE A 292 25.17 48.37 -50.37
C PHE A 292 26.22 49.12 -49.56
N LYS A 293 26.75 48.45 -48.52
CA LYS A 293 27.91 48.93 -47.76
C LYS A 293 29.06 47.98 -48.08
N ASN A 294 30.14 48.54 -48.62
CA ASN A 294 31.39 47.81 -48.83
C ASN A 294 32.20 47.75 -47.54
#